data_AF-A0AA37K589-F1
#
_entry.id   AF-A0AA37K589-F1
#
_cell.length_a   1.000
_cell.length_b   1.000
_cell.length_c   1.000
_cell.angle_alpha   90.00
_cell.angle_beta   90.00
_cell.angle_gamma   90.00
#
_symmetry.space_group_name_H-M   'P 1'
#
loop_
_entity.id
_entity.type
_entity.pdbx_description
1 polymer ?
#
loop_
_entity_poly.entity_id
_entity_poly.type
_entity_poly.pdbx_seq_one_letter_code
_entity_poly.pdbx_strand_id
1 'polypeptide(L)'
;MSKKGAFIYQQIELTTAEWADNATVYPASVWLFERLENGKFNMKLADGVHTFAQLPAVMQEVKVTVKTNDATTYILTITTAEGKFDTPNLRGNNAPVPSIDPETKHWKIGEEDTGVVAEGQDGESYDDTEIRNALTALQQQVNTLVSGDASSAIESFNEIIAFLANVEDTQTLQGIIAGLNQSITNVQQAIPTRLSQLQNDDHTVKDAAYVHTDNNYSNEEKTKVSDSLRLKEYVDVSTLKSLPSSPYNLRFTYSSTSVQAINFANIGSVPEMQEFYLSIKNNTGSTINQPIPNGSGWQSEETSVELPAGKATGVSLKKEHGIIVVRV
;
A
#
# COMPACT_ATOMS: atom_id res chain seq x y z
N MET A 1 102.64 11.39 -35.93
CA MET A 1 102.21 11.41 -34.52
C MET A 1 102.13 12.85 -34.04
N SER A 2 100.92 13.34 -33.78
CA SER A 2 100.70 14.65 -33.17
C SER A 2 101.27 14.61 -31.75
N LYS A 3 102.46 15.16 -31.54
CA LYS A 3 103.10 15.23 -30.21
C LYS A 3 102.43 16.34 -29.38
N LYS A 4 101.17 16.15 -29.01
CA LYS A 4 100.55 16.93 -27.93
C LYS A 4 100.91 16.26 -26.60
N GLY A 5 102.13 16.54 -26.15
CA GLY A 5 102.57 16.23 -24.79
C GLY A 5 102.40 17.45 -23.88
N ALA A 6 102.37 17.24 -22.56
CA ALA A 6 102.46 18.34 -21.60
C ALA A 6 103.85 18.99 -21.70
N PHE A 7 103.89 20.29 -21.98
CA PHE A 7 105.13 21.08 -21.96
C PHE A 7 105.27 21.70 -20.56
N ILE A 8 106.32 21.35 -19.83
CA ILE A 8 106.72 22.13 -18.65
C ILE A 8 107.46 23.34 -19.21
N TYR A 9 106.82 24.51 -19.14
CA TYR A 9 107.48 25.77 -19.45
C TYR A 9 108.44 26.09 -18.30
N GLN A 10 109.71 25.73 -18.49
CA GLN A 10 110.77 26.20 -17.62
C GLN A 10 111.28 27.54 -18.15
N GLN A 11 111.24 28.55 -17.29
CA GLN A 11 111.83 29.85 -17.50
C GLN A 11 112.99 30.01 -16.52
N ILE A 12 114.14 30.43 -17.02
CA ILE A 12 115.30 30.77 -16.19
C ILE A 12 115.52 32.27 -16.31
N GLU A 13 115.41 32.99 -15.19
CA GLU A 13 115.70 34.42 -15.10
C GLU A 13 116.95 34.61 -14.24
N LEU A 14 117.97 35.26 -14.80
CA LEU A 14 119.19 35.65 -14.10
C LEU A 14 119.58 37.07 -14.53
N THR A 15 120.40 37.73 -13.73
CA THR A 15 121.01 39.02 -14.08
C THR A 15 122.12 38.86 -15.10
N THR A 16 122.55 39.95 -15.74
CA THR A 16 123.69 39.96 -16.69
C THR A 16 124.96 39.37 -16.07
N ALA A 17 125.26 39.69 -14.81
CA ALA A 17 126.45 39.17 -14.12
C ALA A 17 126.34 37.65 -13.87
N GLU A 18 125.18 37.18 -13.41
CA GLU A 18 124.94 35.75 -13.20
C GLU A 18 124.98 34.95 -14.51
N TRP A 19 124.49 35.52 -15.62
CA TRP A 19 124.62 34.90 -16.94
C TRP A 19 126.06 34.84 -17.45
N ALA A 20 126.89 35.82 -17.10
CA ALA A 20 128.31 35.81 -17.46
C ALA A 20 129.07 34.67 -16.76
N ASP A 21 128.73 34.36 -15.52
CA ASP A 21 129.34 33.27 -14.74
C ASP A 21 128.70 31.90 -15.02
N ASN A 22 127.53 31.86 -15.67
CA ASN A 22 126.78 30.63 -15.93
C ASN A 22 127.21 29.97 -17.27
N ALA A 23 127.97 28.88 -17.15
CA ALA A 23 128.39 28.05 -18.29
C ALA A 23 127.42 26.89 -18.62
N THR A 24 126.20 26.90 -18.08
CA THR A 24 125.22 25.81 -18.27
C THR A 24 124.62 25.88 -19.66
N VAL A 25 124.61 24.74 -20.36
CA VAL A 25 123.86 24.55 -21.60
C VAL A 25 122.47 23.99 -21.24
N TYR A 26 121.44 24.80 -21.43
CA TYR A 26 120.06 24.42 -21.13
C TYR A 26 119.46 23.59 -22.26
N PRO A 27 118.55 22.64 -21.97
CA PRO A 27 117.83 21.89 -22.99
C PRO A 27 117.15 22.82 -24.02
N ALA A 28 117.05 22.35 -25.26
CA ALA A 28 116.40 23.12 -26.32
C ALA A 28 114.96 23.50 -25.96
N SER A 29 114.52 24.67 -26.41
CA SER A 29 113.18 25.24 -26.16
C SER A 29 112.92 25.76 -24.73
N VAL A 30 113.96 25.91 -23.90
CA VAL A 30 113.88 26.65 -22.62
C VAL A 30 114.04 28.14 -22.87
N TRP A 31 113.15 28.95 -22.30
CA TRP A 31 113.27 30.41 -22.38
C TRP A 31 114.22 30.93 -21.30
N LEU A 32 115.21 31.69 -21.74
CA LEU A 32 116.24 32.29 -20.90
C LEU A 32 116.06 33.80 -20.90
N PHE A 33 115.93 34.37 -19.70
CA PHE A 33 115.71 35.79 -19.49
C PHE A 33 116.91 36.37 -18.77
N GLU A 34 117.49 37.39 -19.38
CA GLU A 34 118.46 38.25 -18.73
C GLU A 34 117.73 39.49 -18.24
N ARG A 35 117.76 39.70 -16.92
CA ARG A 35 117.30 40.93 -16.31
C ARG A 35 118.42 41.96 -16.32
N LEU A 36 118.20 43.05 -17.05
CA LEU A 36 119.11 44.17 -17.15
C LEU A 36 118.99 45.09 -15.92
N GLU A 37 120.04 45.84 -15.60
CA GLU A 37 120.07 46.78 -14.46
C GLU A 37 118.97 47.85 -14.53
N ASN A 38 118.54 48.21 -15.73
CA ASN A 38 117.46 49.17 -15.98
C ASN A 38 116.04 48.57 -15.81
N GLY A 39 115.95 47.31 -15.36
CA GLY A 39 114.70 46.58 -15.15
C GLY A 39 114.02 46.07 -16.42
N LYS A 40 114.69 46.17 -17.58
CA LYS A 40 114.25 45.55 -18.85
C LYS A 40 114.77 44.11 -18.94
N PHE A 41 114.23 43.35 -19.89
CA PHE A 41 114.64 41.98 -20.13
C PHE A 41 115.19 41.77 -21.54
N ASN A 42 116.23 40.97 -21.66
CA ASN A 42 116.59 40.31 -22.91
C ASN A 42 116.09 38.86 -22.83
N MET A 43 115.52 38.38 -23.94
CA MET A 43 114.93 37.05 -24.04
C MET A 43 115.67 36.28 -25.11
N LYS A 44 116.14 35.09 -24.76
CA LYS A 44 116.77 34.14 -25.68
C LYS A 44 116.09 32.78 -25.55
N LEU A 45 116.13 31.98 -26.61
CA LEU A 45 115.64 30.61 -26.59
C LEU A 45 116.84 29.67 -26.62
N ALA A 46 116.94 28.76 -25.66
CA ALA A 46 117.99 27.75 -25.64
C ALA A 46 117.84 26.79 -26.83
N ASP A 47 118.96 26.43 -27.46
CA ASP A 47 119.02 25.49 -28.57
C ASP A 47 119.56 24.11 -28.18
N GLY A 48 119.92 23.91 -26.90
CA GLY A 48 120.48 22.65 -26.40
C GLY A 48 121.98 22.50 -26.65
N VAL A 49 122.65 23.48 -27.24
CA VAL A 49 124.05 23.39 -27.68
C VAL A 49 124.91 24.53 -27.14
N HIS A 50 124.39 25.76 -27.17
CA HIS A 50 125.13 26.97 -26.81
C HIS A 50 124.77 27.50 -25.41
N THR A 51 125.72 28.22 -24.79
CA THR A 51 125.46 28.96 -23.54
C THR A 51 124.73 30.28 -23.82
N PHE A 52 124.17 30.91 -22.78
CA PHE A 52 123.37 32.14 -22.93
C PHE A 52 124.06 33.24 -23.74
N ALA A 53 125.36 33.46 -23.52
CA ALA A 53 126.14 34.49 -24.21
C ALA A 53 126.20 34.30 -25.74
N GLN A 54 126.18 33.04 -26.20
CA GLN A 54 126.31 32.66 -27.60
C GLN A 54 124.97 32.60 -28.35
N LEU A 55 123.86 32.51 -27.63
CA LEU A 55 122.54 32.43 -28.24
C LEU A 55 122.11 33.77 -28.86
N PRO A 56 121.38 33.74 -29.99
CA PRO A 56 120.78 34.93 -30.56
C PRO A 56 119.67 35.46 -29.64
N ALA A 57 119.53 36.79 -29.58
CA ALA A 57 118.42 37.40 -28.87
C ALA A 57 117.12 37.27 -29.68
N VAL A 58 116.06 36.79 -29.02
CA VAL A 58 114.71 36.73 -29.59
C VAL A 58 114.00 38.06 -29.38
N MET A 59 114.16 38.65 -28.20
CA MET A 59 113.73 40.02 -27.92
C MET A 59 114.75 40.70 -27.01
N GLN A 60 114.95 42.00 -27.23
CA GLN A 60 115.89 42.79 -26.45
C GLN A 60 115.20 43.99 -25.84
N GLU A 61 115.70 44.40 -24.68
CA GLU A 61 115.23 45.58 -23.95
C GLU A 61 113.71 45.61 -23.74
N VAL A 62 113.12 44.45 -23.43
CA VAL A 62 111.68 44.33 -23.24
C VAL A 62 111.26 44.99 -21.93
N LYS A 63 110.29 45.90 -22.00
CA LYS A 63 109.61 46.51 -20.85
C LYS A 63 108.11 46.46 -21.05
N VAL A 64 107.40 45.96 -20.06
CA VAL A 64 105.93 45.96 -20.03
C VAL A 64 105.46 46.99 -19.02
N THR A 65 104.49 47.82 -19.42
CA THR A 65 103.87 48.83 -18.55
C THR A 65 102.36 48.82 -18.72
N VAL A 66 101.63 49.14 -17.65
CA VAL A 66 100.18 49.32 -17.74
C VAL A 66 99.91 50.65 -18.47
N LYS A 67 99.14 50.59 -19.57
CA LYS A 67 98.64 51.78 -20.26
C LYS A 67 97.33 52.25 -19.63
N THR A 68 96.40 51.32 -19.45
CA THR A 68 95.06 51.58 -18.90
C THR A 68 94.60 50.39 -18.07
N ASN A 69 94.02 50.66 -16.90
CA ASN A 69 93.37 49.67 -16.06
C ASN A 69 92.15 50.30 -15.37
N ASP A 70 90.97 50.04 -15.92
CA ASP A 70 89.68 50.45 -15.35
C ASP A 70 88.69 49.27 -15.35
N ALA A 71 87.43 49.52 -14.96
CA ALA A 71 86.39 48.52 -14.83
C ALA A 71 86.08 47.75 -16.13
N THR A 72 86.37 48.32 -17.29
CA THR A 72 86.02 47.80 -18.61
C THR A 72 87.24 47.51 -19.49
N THR A 73 88.38 48.12 -19.18
CA THR A 73 89.57 48.08 -20.04
C THR A 73 90.82 47.72 -19.26
N TYR A 74 91.59 46.76 -19.77
CA TYR A 74 92.94 46.48 -19.31
C TYR A 74 93.88 46.34 -20.51
N ILE A 75 94.75 47.33 -20.71
CA ILE A 75 95.69 47.39 -21.84
C ILE A 75 97.10 47.56 -21.30
N LEU A 76 98.01 46.72 -21.78
CA LEU A 76 99.44 46.81 -21.51
C LEU A 76 100.15 47.39 -22.72
N THR A 77 101.17 48.21 -22.48
CA THR A 77 102.14 48.57 -23.51
C THR A 77 103.41 47.75 -23.35
N ILE A 78 103.82 47.10 -24.43
CA ILE A 78 105.08 46.38 -24.56
C ILE A 78 106.04 47.25 -25.37
N THR A 79 107.21 47.53 -24.80
CA THR A 79 108.32 48.22 -25.48
C THR A 79 109.45 47.23 -25.65
N THR A 80 109.99 47.11 -26.86
CA THR A 80 111.19 46.33 -27.19
C THR A 80 112.22 47.24 -27.86
N ALA A 81 113.42 46.73 -28.15
CA ALA A 81 114.39 47.46 -28.96
C ALA A 81 113.87 47.84 -30.37
N GLU A 82 112.91 47.09 -30.92
CA GLU A 82 112.36 47.29 -32.27
C GLU A 82 111.19 48.29 -32.29
N GLY A 83 110.55 48.56 -31.15
CA GLY A 83 109.43 49.50 -31.09
C GLY A 83 108.49 49.28 -29.90
N LYS A 84 107.35 49.98 -29.93
CA LYS A 84 106.34 50.00 -28.86
C LYS A 84 104.97 49.66 -29.43
N PHE A 85 104.25 48.73 -28.80
CA PHE A 85 102.89 48.35 -29.19
C PHE A 85 102.02 48.03 -27.97
N ASP A 86 100.70 48.12 -28.13
CA ASP A 86 99.72 47.87 -27.08
C ASP A 86 99.02 46.51 -27.29
N THR A 87 98.64 45.86 -26.20
CA THR A 87 97.79 44.67 -26.26
C THR A 87 96.36 45.05 -26.65
N PRO A 88 95.57 44.10 -27.19
CA PRO A 88 94.11 44.21 -27.14
C PRO A 88 93.62 44.40 -25.70
N ASN A 89 92.34 44.76 -25.54
CA ASN A 89 91.73 44.76 -24.21
C ASN A 89 91.76 43.34 -23.64
N LEU A 90 92.49 43.16 -22.54
CA LEU A 90 92.64 41.88 -21.86
C LEU A 90 91.49 41.62 -20.88
N ARG A 91 90.61 42.60 -20.65
CA ARG A 91 89.38 42.41 -19.86
C ARG A 91 88.26 41.88 -20.76
N GLY A 92 87.60 40.81 -20.34
CA GLY A 92 86.45 40.23 -21.05
C GLY A 92 85.18 41.07 -20.92
N ASN A 93 84.26 40.92 -21.89
CA ASN A 93 82.93 41.53 -21.83
C ASN A 93 81.94 40.61 -21.09
N ASN A 94 80.97 41.20 -20.38
CA ASN A 94 79.87 40.43 -19.78
C ASN A 94 78.98 39.82 -20.87
N ALA A 95 78.49 38.61 -20.64
CA ALA A 95 77.51 37.98 -21.51
C ALA A 95 76.10 38.58 -21.31
N PRO A 96 75.25 38.59 -22.35
CA PRO A 96 73.84 38.97 -22.21
C PRO A 96 73.08 38.08 -21.20
N VAL A 97 72.14 38.67 -20.45
CA VAL A 97 71.34 37.96 -19.41
C VAL A 97 69.98 37.54 -19.99
N PRO A 98 69.53 36.29 -19.77
CA PRO A 98 68.18 35.86 -20.16
C PRO A 98 67.07 36.57 -19.36
N SER A 99 65.99 36.95 -20.02
CA SER A 99 64.80 37.55 -19.39
C SER A 99 63.51 37.16 -20.14
N ILE A 100 62.33 37.61 -19.66
CA ILE A 100 61.04 37.42 -20.34
C ILE A 100 60.51 38.79 -20.74
N ASP A 101 60.08 38.93 -21.99
CA ASP A 101 59.44 40.14 -22.48
C ASP A 101 58.06 40.32 -21.81
N PRO A 102 57.80 41.46 -21.14
CA PRO A 102 56.53 41.67 -20.45
C PRO A 102 55.34 41.83 -21.41
N GLU A 103 55.57 42.25 -22.66
CA GLU A 103 54.53 42.45 -23.68
C GLU A 103 54.29 41.17 -24.49
N THR A 104 55.35 40.62 -25.09
CA THR A 104 55.22 39.45 -25.99
C THR A 104 55.20 38.11 -25.25
N LYS A 105 55.56 38.10 -23.96
CA LYS A 105 55.74 36.89 -23.15
C LYS A 105 56.75 35.91 -23.74
N HIS A 106 57.64 36.36 -24.62
CA HIS A 106 58.72 35.54 -25.15
C HIS A 106 59.95 35.59 -24.25
N TRP A 107 60.78 34.54 -24.30
CA TRP A 107 62.13 34.58 -23.76
C TRP A 107 62.99 35.55 -24.57
N LYS A 108 63.82 36.35 -23.88
CA LYS A 108 64.82 37.26 -24.46
C LYS A 108 66.23 36.89 -24.01
N ILE A 109 67.23 37.16 -24.85
CA ILE A 109 68.66 37.11 -24.49
C ILE A 109 69.23 38.52 -24.65
N GLY A 110 69.45 39.21 -23.52
CA GLY A 110 69.67 40.66 -23.56
C GLY A 110 68.44 41.38 -24.11
N GLU A 111 68.61 42.14 -25.19
CA GLU A 111 67.53 42.88 -25.86
C GLU A 111 66.85 42.08 -27.00
N GLU A 112 67.43 40.94 -27.39
CA GLU A 112 66.96 40.15 -28.54
C GLU A 112 65.85 39.19 -28.14
N ASP A 113 64.70 39.26 -28.84
CA ASP A 113 63.59 38.31 -28.70
C ASP A 113 63.95 36.98 -29.38
N THR A 114 63.76 35.87 -28.68
CA THR A 114 64.03 34.52 -29.21
C THR A 114 62.88 33.92 -30.02
N GLY A 115 61.67 34.50 -29.94
CA GLY A 115 60.44 33.94 -30.51
C GLY A 115 59.88 32.75 -29.74
N VAL A 116 60.48 32.38 -28.60
CA VAL A 116 60.02 31.27 -27.77
C VAL A 116 59.09 31.80 -26.69
N VAL A 117 57.82 31.40 -26.74
CA VAL A 117 56.82 31.73 -25.72
C VAL A 117 57.23 31.18 -24.35
N ALA A 118 57.19 32.02 -23.33
CA ALA A 118 57.61 31.71 -21.96
C ALA A 118 56.45 31.29 -21.04
N GLU A 119 55.22 31.30 -21.55
CA GLU A 119 54.01 30.85 -20.85
C GLU A 119 53.44 29.57 -21.46
N GLY A 120 52.78 28.76 -20.61
CA GLY A 120 52.00 27.61 -21.06
C GLY A 120 50.62 28.04 -21.54
N GLN A 121 49.91 27.15 -22.23
CA GLN A 121 48.49 27.39 -22.49
C GLN A 121 47.68 27.22 -21.20
N ASP A 122 46.68 28.08 -21.02
CA ASP A 122 45.70 27.92 -19.96
C ASP A 122 44.98 26.57 -20.08
N GLY A 123 44.71 25.93 -18.94
CA GLY A 123 43.96 24.68 -18.93
C GLY A 123 42.51 24.90 -19.36
N GLU A 124 41.96 23.95 -20.12
CA GLU A 124 40.52 23.90 -20.42
C GLU A 124 39.71 23.93 -19.12
N SER A 125 38.72 24.82 -19.05
CA SER A 125 37.83 24.89 -17.89
C SER A 125 36.99 23.62 -17.82
N TYR A 126 36.92 23.01 -16.63
CA TYR A 126 36.11 21.82 -16.40
C TYR A 126 34.62 22.11 -16.70
N ASP A 127 34.02 21.33 -17.61
CA ASP A 127 32.58 21.39 -17.90
C ASP A 127 31.79 20.72 -16.77
N ASP A 128 31.20 21.53 -15.90
CA ASP A 128 30.36 21.09 -14.77
C ASP A 128 28.85 21.10 -15.10
N THR A 129 28.48 21.19 -16.37
CA THR A 129 27.07 21.27 -16.81
C THR A 129 26.23 20.09 -16.29
N GLU A 130 26.75 18.86 -16.37
CA GLU A 130 26.05 17.67 -15.87
C GLU A 130 25.83 17.73 -14.34
N ILE A 131 26.83 18.19 -13.59
CA ILE A 131 26.75 18.32 -12.13
C ILE A 131 25.73 19.38 -11.74
N ARG A 132 25.72 20.53 -12.42
CA ARG A 132 24.73 21.60 -12.19
C ARG A 132 23.31 21.14 -12.51
N ASN A 133 23.13 20.37 -13.58
CA ASN A 133 21.84 19.80 -13.94
C ASN A 133 21.36 18.78 -12.89
N ALA A 134 22.23 17.88 -12.44
CA ALA A 134 21.90 16.89 -11.41
C ALA A 134 21.55 17.56 -10.06
N LEU A 135 22.30 18.59 -9.66
CA LEU A 135 22.02 19.36 -8.46
C LEU A 135 20.67 20.09 -8.54
N THR A 136 20.36 20.66 -9.70
CA THR A 136 19.06 21.30 -9.96
C THR A 136 17.90 20.31 -9.87
N ALA A 137 18.06 19.11 -10.45
CA ALA A 137 17.05 18.06 -10.39
C ALA A 137 16.82 17.56 -8.95
N LEU A 138 17.88 17.38 -8.17
CA LEU A 138 17.78 17.02 -6.75
C LEU A 138 17.06 18.11 -5.95
N GLN A 139 17.39 19.38 -6.18
CA GLN A 139 16.71 20.51 -5.53
C GLN A 139 15.20 20.52 -5.85
N GLN A 140 14.81 20.22 -7.09
CA GLN A 140 13.40 20.14 -7.48
C GLN A 140 12.67 18.98 -6.80
N GLN A 141 13.31 17.81 -6.68
CA GLN A 141 12.75 16.66 -5.97
C GLN A 141 12.54 16.97 -4.49
N VAL A 142 13.54 17.58 -3.84
CA VAL A 142 13.44 18.00 -2.44
C VAL A 142 12.33 19.02 -2.28
N ASN A 143 12.27 20.06 -3.14
CA ASN A 143 11.20 21.06 -3.11
C ASN A 143 9.82 20.43 -3.31
N THR A 144 9.69 19.40 -4.13
CA THR A 144 8.41 18.68 -4.30
C THR A 144 8.04 17.94 -3.01
N LEU A 145 9.00 17.27 -2.38
CA LEU A 145 8.77 16.53 -1.13
C LEU A 145 8.40 17.46 0.04
N VAL A 146 9.04 18.62 0.13
CA VAL A 146 8.80 19.60 1.21
C VAL A 146 7.87 20.74 0.78
N SER A 147 7.18 20.62 -0.36
CA SER A 147 6.32 21.68 -0.90
C SER A 147 6.99 23.08 -0.97
N GLY A 148 8.30 23.13 -1.20
CA GLY A 148 9.09 24.35 -1.35
C GLY A 148 9.56 25.02 -0.05
N ASP A 149 8.99 24.66 1.10
CA ASP A 149 9.40 25.17 2.42
C ASP A 149 9.18 24.12 3.52
N ALA A 150 10.22 23.88 4.32
CA ALA A 150 10.17 22.88 5.39
C ALA A 150 9.06 23.18 6.41
N SER A 151 8.79 24.44 6.68
CA SER A 151 7.74 24.84 7.63
C SER A 151 6.35 24.46 7.09
N SER A 152 6.10 24.74 5.80
CA SER A 152 4.87 24.37 5.10
C SER A 152 4.65 22.85 5.01
N ALA A 153 5.72 22.08 4.81
CA ALA A 153 5.67 20.62 4.88
C ALA A 153 5.37 20.11 6.29
N ILE A 154 6.00 20.70 7.31
CA ILE A 154 5.74 20.38 8.72
C ILE A 154 4.30 20.72 9.09
N GLU A 155 3.77 21.86 8.64
CA GLU A 155 2.36 22.24 8.80
C GLU A 155 1.45 21.20 8.14
N SER A 156 1.73 20.81 6.89
CA SER A 156 0.97 19.77 6.19
C SER A 156 1.04 18.41 6.91
N PHE A 157 2.19 18.01 7.44
CA PHE A 157 2.32 16.79 8.25
C PHE A 157 1.60 16.90 9.58
N ASN A 158 1.64 18.06 10.25
CA ASN A 158 0.88 18.29 11.48
C ASN A 158 -0.63 18.31 11.22
N GLU A 159 -1.08 18.83 10.07
CA GLU A 159 -2.47 18.74 9.62
C GLU A 159 -2.86 17.29 9.34
N ILE A 160 -2.00 16.49 8.69
CA ILE A 160 -2.23 15.05 8.50
C ILE A 160 -2.25 14.32 9.85
N ILE A 161 -1.33 14.63 10.76
CA ILE A 161 -1.30 14.06 12.12
C ILE A 161 -2.56 14.47 12.89
N ALA A 162 -3.01 15.72 12.79
CA ALA A 162 -4.23 16.18 13.44
C ALA A 162 -5.49 15.56 12.81
N PHE A 163 -5.51 15.42 11.49
CA PHE A 163 -6.53 14.69 10.75
C PHE A 163 -6.56 13.24 11.22
N LEU A 164 -5.43 12.54 11.20
CA LEU A 164 -5.31 11.14 11.61
C LEU A 164 -5.47 10.91 13.12
N ALA A 165 -5.14 11.89 13.96
CA ALA A 165 -5.38 11.83 15.40
C ALA A 165 -6.88 11.94 15.72
N ASN A 166 -7.63 12.62 14.85
CA ASN A 166 -9.09 12.61 14.90
C ASN A 166 -9.66 11.39 14.18
N VAL A 167 -8.99 10.87 13.14
CA VAL A 167 -9.22 9.52 12.58
C VAL A 167 -8.60 8.48 13.50
N GLU A 168 -9.13 8.42 14.70
CA GLU A 168 -9.06 7.24 15.52
C GLU A 168 -9.65 6.09 14.65
N ASP A 169 -9.07 4.86 14.66
CA ASP A 169 -9.52 3.67 13.87
C ASP A 169 -11.04 3.38 14.02
N THR A 170 -11.62 4.07 14.97
CA THR A 170 -13.00 4.27 15.31
C THR A 170 -13.85 5.12 14.34
N GLN A 171 -13.37 5.96 13.43
CA GLN A 171 -14.32 6.67 12.56
C GLN A 171 -15.03 5.73 11.57
N THR A 172 -14.35 4.67 11.11
CA THR A 172 -14.97 3.58 10.36
C THR A 172 -15.55 2.51 11.28
N LEU A 173 -14.85 2.09 12.34
CA LEU A 173 -15.36 1.07 13.26
C LEU A 173 -16.47 1.57 14.20
N GLN A 174 -16.39 2.74 14.84
CA GLN A 174 -17.52 3.37 15.55
C GLN A 174 -18.65 3.71 14.59
N GLY A 175 -18.40 4.16 13.37
CA GLY A 175 -19.46 4.37 12.38
C GLY A 175 -20.21 3.07 12.06
N ILE A 176 -19.47 1.99 11.81
CA ILE A 176 -20.02 0.65 11.59
C ILE A 176 -20.69 0.11 12.86
N ILE A 177 -20.08 0.24 14.04
CA ILE A 177 -20.64 -0.21 15.33
C ILE A 177 -21.88 0.61 15.70
N ALA A 178 -21.91 1.91 15.45
CA ALA A 178 -23.08 2.75 15.65
C ALA A 178 -24.20 2.35 14.68
N GLY A 179 -23.88 2.11 13.40
CA GLY A 179 -24.82 1.60 12.41
C GLY A 179 -25.36 0.21 12.78
N LEU A 180 -24.51 -0.69 13.27
CA LEU A 180 -24.88 -2.02 13.76
C LEU A 180 -25.71 -1.93 15.04
N ASN A 181 -25.32 -1.13 16.03
CA ASN A 181 -26.08 -0.94 17.27
C ASN A 181 -27.44 -0.28 17.02
N GLN A 182 -27.52 0.65 16.08
CA GLN A 182 -28.78 1.24 15.64
C GLN A 182 -29.66 0.19 14.94
N SER A 183 -29.07 -0.62 14.05
CA SER A 183 -29.79 -1.71 13.37
C SER A 183 -30.28 -2.77 14.37
N ILE A 184 -29.45 -3.15 15.34
CA ILE A 184 -29.81 -4.06 16.44
C ILE A 184 -30.95 -3.46 17.27
N THR A 185 -30.87 -2.17 17.62
CA THR A 185 -31.93 -1.47 18.37
C THR A 185 -33.23 -1.44 17.58
N ASN A 186 -33.18 -1.13 16.28
CA ASN A 186 -34.34 -1.11 15.41
C ASN A 186 -34.98 -2.50 15.29
N VAL A 187 -34.15 -3.55 15.14
CA VAL A 187 -34.60 -4.94 15.11
C VAL A 187 -35.22 -5.33 16.46
N GLN A 188 -34.59 -5.01 17.58
CA GLN A 188 -35.12 -5.28 18.91
C GLN A 188 -36.45 -4.58 19.16
N GLN A 189 -36.63 -3.35 18.67
CA GLN A 189 -37.90 -2.62 18.75
C GLN A 189 -38.97 -3.19 17.81
N ALA A 190 -38.57 -3.72 16.65
CA ALA A 190 -39.47 -4.33 15.68
C ALA A 190 -39.92 -5.75 16.07
N ILE A 191 -39.14 -6.46 16.90
CA ILE A 191 -39.51 -7.79 17.41
C ILE A 191 -40.72 -7.65 18.34
N PRO A 192 -41.85 -8.29 18.01
CA PRO A 192 -42.99 -8.41 18.90
C PRO A 192 -42.59 -9.07 20.23
N THR A 193 -42.67 -8.33 21.34
CA THR A 193 -42.43 -8.84 22.70
C THR A 193 -43.70 -9.33 23.36
N ARG A 194 -44.86 -9.03 22.76
CA ARG A 194 -46.18 -9.51 23.15
C ARG A 194 -46.89 -10.04 21.94
N LEU A 195 -47.71 -11.07 22.14
CA LEU A 195 -48.52 -11.66 21.08
C LEU A 195 -49.40 -10.63 20.36
N SER A 196 -49.86 -9.58 21.07
CA SER A 196 -50.64 -8.47 20.52
C SER A 196 -49.93 -7.62 19.46
N GLN A 197 -48.61 -7.77 19.29
CA GLN A 197 -47.80 -7.05 18.31
C GLN A 197 -47.58 -7.87 17.02
N LEU A 198 -48.04 -9.13 16.96
CA LEU A 198 -47.99 -9.95 15.76
C LEU A 198 -49.17 -9.59 14.84
N GLN A 199 -48.89 -9.02 13.67
CA GLN A 199 -49.89 -8.93 12.60
C GLN A 199 -49.97 -10.29 11.89
N ASN A 200 -51.13 -10.90 11.93
CA ASN A 200 -51.40 -12.21 11.34
C ASN A 200 -52.02 -12.01 9.95
N ASP A 201 -51.34 -12.43 8.89
CA ASP A 201 -51.77 -12.22 7.49
C ASP A 201 -52.42 -13.46 6.86
N ASP A 202 -52.41 -14.59 7.56
CA ASP A 202 -53.17 -15.81 7.26
C ASP A 202 -54.46 -15.95 8.12
N HIS A 203 -54.89 -14.82 8.69
CA HIS A 203 -56.13 -14.60 9.43
C HIS A 203 -56.36 -15.49 10.66
N THR A 204 -55.36 -16.23 11.18
CA THR A 204 -55.52 -17.06 12.39
C THR A 204 -54.32 -16.99 13.35
N VAL A 205 -54.54 -16.37 14.51
CA VAL A 205 -53.56 -16.27 15.60
C VAL A 205 -53.36 -17.64 16.27
N LYS A 206 -52.11 -18.09 16.37
CA LYS A 206 -51.73 -19.31 17.10
C LYS A 206 -50.94 -18.91 18.34
N ASP A 207 -51.64 -18.75 19.46
CA ASP A 207 -51.03 -18.57 20.78
C ASP A 207 -51.00 -19.91 21.53
N ALA A 208 -49.94 -20.17 22.29
CA ALA A 208 -49.84 -21.36 23.14
C ALA A 208 -50.80 -21.30 24.34
N ALA A 209 -51.23 -20.10 24.73
CA ALA A 209 -52.34 -19.88 25.66
C ALA A 209 -53.68 -19.63 24.96
N TYR A 210 -53.73 -19.77 23.62
CA TYR A 210 -54.98 -19.68 22.86
C TYR A 210 -55.87 -20.86 23.22
N VAL A 211 -56.80 -20.64 24.14
CA VAL A 211 -57.93 -21.54 24.28
C VAL A 211 -58.81 -21.29 23.05
N HIS A 212 -58.78 -22.19 22.09
CA HIS A 212 -59.90 -22.32 21.17
C HIS A 212 -61.13 -22.57 22.05
N THR A 213 -61.92 -21.54 22.33
CA THR A 213 -63.34 -21.76 22.54
C THR A 213 -63.85 -22.17 21.17
N ASP A 214 -63.68 -23.44 20.83
CA ASP A 214 -64.19 -24.11 19.64
C ASP A 214 -65.73 -24.20 19.66
N ASN A 215 -66.37 -23.17 20.20
CA ASN A 215 -67.74 -22.80 19.91
C ASN A 215 -67.83 -22.16 18.52
N ASN A 216 -67.10 -22.74 17.55
CA ASN A 216 -67.05 -22.37 16.13
C ASN A 216 -68.37 -22.68 15.41
N TYR A 217 -69.32 -23.29 16.10
CA TYR A 217 -70.67 -23.36 15.63
C TYR A 217 -71.31 -21.99 15.77
N SER A 218 -71.84 -21.49 14.68
CA SER A 218 -72.89 -20.47 14.70
C SER A 218 -74.04 -20.93 15.60
N ASN A 219 -74.88 -19.99 16.06
CA ASN A 219 -76.06 -20.36 16.84
C ASN A 219 -76.96 -21.31 16.04
N GLU A 220 -77.02 -21.13 14.72
CA GLU A 220 -77.69 -22.00 13.76
C GLU A 220 -77.13 -23.43 13.78
N GLU A 221 -75.82 -23.59 13.80
CA GLU A 221 -75.19 -24.91 13.85
C GLU A 221 -75.36 -25.60 15.21
N LYS A 222 -75.35 -24.84 16.31
CA LYS A 222 -75.66 -25.40 17.65
C LYS A 222 -77.09 -25.90 17.68
N THR A 223 -78.03 -25.15 17.13
CA THR A 223 -79.42 -25.59 16.99
C THR A 223 -79.51 -26.87 16.15
N LYS A 224 -78.82 -26.96 15.00
CA LYS A 224 -78.79 -28.19 14.19
C LYS A 224 -78.25 -29.41 14.94
N VAL A 225 -77.22 -29.22 15.77
CA VAL A 225 -76.66 -30.28 16.61
C VAL A 225 -77.64 -30.68 17.71
N SER A 226 -78.26 -29.70 18.38
CA SER A 226 -79.31 -29.96 19.38
C SER A 226 -80.51 -30.70 18.78
N ASP A 227 -80.98 -30.31 17.60
CA ASP A 227 -82.07 -30.98 16.87
C ASP A 227 -81.70 -32.42 16.49
N SER A 228 -80.44 -32.67 16.08
CA SER A 228 -79.96 -34.03 15.80
C SER A 228 -79.93 -34.93 17.05
N LEU A 229 -79.82 -34.35 18.24
CA LEU A 229 -79.86 -35.11 19.49
C LEU A 229 -81.28 -35.50 19.93
N ARG A 230 -82.34 -34.88 19.38
CA ARG A 230 -83.74 -35.17 19.74
C ARG A 230 -84.18 -36.60 19.41
N LEU A 231 -83.44 -37.31 18.56
CA LEU A 231 -83.62 -38.74 18.33
C LEU A 231 -83.40 -39.60 19.59
N LYS A 232 -82.77 -39.08 20.65
CA LYS A 232 -82.62 -39.76 21.94
C LYS A 232 -83.72 -39.42 22.96
N GLU A 233 -84.49 -38.35 22.71
CA GLU A 233 -85.61 -37.98 23.57
C GLU A 233 -86.73 -39.01 23.43
N TYR A 234 -87.35 -39.37 24.55
CA TYR A 234 -88.55 -40.20 24.57
C TYR A 234 -89.58 -39.61 25.52
N VAL A 235 -90.85 -39.95 25.30
CA VAL A 235 -91.94 -39.64 26.22
C VAL A 235 -92.71 -40.89 26.57
N ASP A 236 -92.98 -41.08 27.86
CA ASP A 236 -93.94 -42.07 28.34
C ASP A 236 -95.35 -41.50 28.17
N VAL A 237 -96.12 -42.06 27.23
CA VAL A 237 -97.51 -41.64 26.99
C VAL A 237 -98.44 -42.42 27.91
N SER A 238 -99.46 -41.74 28.43
CA SER A 238 -100.45 -42.36 29.32
C SER A 238 -101.58 -43.08 28.56
N THR A 239 -101.72 -42.85 27.26
CA THR A 239 -102.76 -43.45 26.40
C THR A 239 -102.29 -43.56 24.96
N LEU A 240 -102.74 -44.61 24.26
CA LEU A 240 -102.54 -44.73 22.81
C LEU A 240 -103.55 -43.91 22.00
N LYS A 241 -104.63 -43.42 22.61
CA LYS A 241 -105.73 -42.71 21.92
C LYS A 241 -105.41 -41.26 21.58
N SER A 242 -104.31 -40.73 22.11
CA SER A 242 -103.96 -39.30 22.03
C SER A 242 -102.44 -39.12 22.09
N LEU A 243 -101.73 -39.70 21.13
CA LEU A 243 -100.28 -39.58 21.02
C LEU A 243 -99.85 -38.13 20.69
N PRO A 244 -98.72 -37.66 21.23
CA PRO A 244 -98.15 -36.37 20.88
C PRO A 244 -97.44 -36.44 19.52
N SER A 245 -97.31 -35.29 18.83
CA SER A 245 -96.59 -35.17 17.55
C SER A 245 -95.09 -34.85 17.71
N SER A 246 -94.54 -34.98 18.93
CA SER A 246 -93.11 -34.84 19.27
C SER A 246 -92.90 -35.36 20.71
N PRO A 247 -91.76 -35.99 21.07
CA PRO A 247 -90.57 -36.29 20.26
C PRO A 247 -90.71 -37.58 19.42
N TYR A 248 -89.63 -38.01 18.77
CA TYR A 248 -89.57 -39.19 17.89
C TYR A 248 -89.91 -40.51 18.62
N ASN A 249 -89.37 -40.74 19.83
CA ASN A 249 -89.61 -41.99 20.56
C ASN A 249 -90.80 -41.85 21.53
N LEU A 250 -91.80 -42.71 21.38
CA LEU A 250 -92.95 -42.81 22.27
C LEU A 250 -92.91 -44.15 23.00
N ARG A 251 -93.22 -44.16 24.30
CA ARG A 251 -93.34 -45.40 25.07
C ARG A 251 -94.69 -45.48 25.72
N PHE A 252 -95.36 -46.62 25.55
CA PHE A 252 -96.61 -46.91 26.22
C PHE A 252 -96.47 -48.23 26.98
N THR A 253 -97.06 -48.32 28.18
CA THR A 253 -97.07 -49.55 28.96
C THR A 253 -98.50 -49.96 29.27
N TYR A 254 -98.89 -51.14 28.81
CA TYR A 254 -100.14 -51.78 29.22
C TYR A 254 -100.03 -52.33 30.63
N SER A 255 -100.92 -51.89 31.52
CA SER A 255 -101.13 -52.48 32.86
C SER A 255 -102.38 -53.38 32.93
N SER A 256 -103.17 -53.43 31.85
CA SER A 256 -104.34 -54.30 31.69
C SER A 256 -104.44 -54.79 30.24
N THR A 257 -105.28 -55.80 30.00
CA THR A 257 -105.51 -56.39 28.68
C THR A 257 -106.52 -55.60 27.83
N SER A 258 -107.01 -54.45 28.31
CA SER A 258 -107.95 -53.60 27.56
C SER A 258 -107.22 -52.80 26.49
N VAL A 259 -107.39 -53.20 25.23
CA VAL A 259 -106.72 -52.59 24.07
C VAL A 259 -107.23 -51.18 23.77
N GLN A 260 -106.31 -50.32 23.32
CA GLN A 260 -106.59 -48.96 22.87
C GLN A 260 -106.23 -48.83 21.40
N ALA A 261 -107.08 -48.16 20.62
CA ALA A 261 -106.72 -47.76 19.26
C ALA A 261 -105.58 -46.73 19.31
N ILE A 262 -104.59 -46.91 18.44
CA ILE A 262 -103.50 -45.95 18.25
C ILE A 262 -104.07 -44.74 17.51
N ASN A 263 -103.95 -43.55 18.09
CA ASN A 263 -104.32 -42.31 17.44
C ASN A 263 -103.49 -41.13 17.97
N PHE A 264 -103.23 -40.13 17.13
CA PHE A 264 -102.63 -38.87 17.57
C PHE A 264 -103.70 -37.96 18.17
N ALA A 265 -103.30 -37.11 19.12
CA ALA A 265 -104.18 -36.08 19.68
C ALA A 265 -104.77 -35.16 18.59
N ASN A 266 -103.94 -34.83 17.59
CA ASN A 266 -104.33 -34.15 16.37
C ASN A 266 -103.46 -34.64 15.20
N ILE A 267 -104.03 -35.44 14.30
CA ILE A 267 -103.30 -35.98 13.14
C ILE A 267 -102.83 -34.89 12.15
N GLY A 268 -103.53 -33.75 12.13
CA GLY A 268 -103.17 -32.58 11.31
C GLY A 268 -101.89 -31.90 11.78
N SER A 269 -101.54 -31.99 13.08
CA SER A 269 -100.34 -31.37 13.63
C SER A 269 -99.08 -32.22 13.49
N VAL A 270 -99.19 -33.45 12.99
CA VAL A 270 -98.02 -34.26 12.64
C VAL A 270 -97.38 -33.68 11.37
N PRO A 271 -96.10 -33.29 11.37
CA PRO A 271 -95.44 -32.79 10.17
C PRO A 271 -95.30 -33.87 9.10
N GLU A 272 -95.28 -33.47 7.83
CA GLU A 272 -95.05 -34.38 6.70
C GLU A 272 -93.64 -35.01 6.80
N MET A 273 -93.51 -36.28 6.40
CA MET A 273 -92.27 -37.08 6.51
C MET A 273 -91.74 -37.30 7.94
N GLN A 274 -92.46 -36.85 8.97
CA GLN A 274 -92.11 -37.14 10.36
C GLN A 274 -92.41 -38.62 10.67
N GLU A 275 -91.39 -39.31 11.17
CA GLU A 275 -91.49 -40.67 11.70
C GLU A 275 -91.49 -40.64 13.24
N PHE A 276 -92.15 -41.63 13.83
CA PHE A 276 -92.20 -41.90 15.26
C PHE A 276 -91.96 -43.39 15.47
N TYR A 277 -91.17 -43.69 16.50
CA TYR A 277 -91.00 -45.04 17.00
C TYR A 277 -91.83 -45.21 18.27
N LEU A 278 -92.90 -45.99 18.21
CA LEU A 278 -93.76 -46.30 19.33
C LEU A 278 -93.38 -47.68 19.91
N SER A 279 -92.80 -47.68 21.10
CA SER A 279 -92.51 -48.89 21.86
C SER A 279 -93.67 -49.20 22.81
N ILE A 280 -94.36 -50.30 22.59
CA ILE A 280 -95.49 -50.74 23.41
C ILE A 280 -95.04 -51.90 24.28
N LYS A 281 -94.95 -51.68 25.60
CA LYS A 281 -94.65 -52.73 26.57
C LYS A 281 -95.94 -53.36 27.08
N ASN A 282 -96.10 -54.67 26.88
CA ASN A 282 -97.15 -55.43 27.52
C ASN A 282 -96.69 -55.87 28.93
N ASN A 283 -97.07 -55.14 29.97
CA ASN A 283 -96.74 -55.46 31.36
C ASN A 283 -97.82 -56.33 32.04
N THR A 284 -98.58 -57.09 31.26
CA THR A 284 -99.59 -58.04 31.74
C THR A 284 -99.11 -59.49 31.63
N GLY A 285 -99.89 -60.44 32.18
CA GLY A 285 -99.57 -61.87 32.15
C GLY A 285 -100.05 -62.62 30.90
N SER A 286 -100.61 -61.95 29.90
CA SER A 286 -101.16 -62.60 28.68
C SER A 286 -100.80 -61.80 27.43
N THR A 287 -100.71 -62.48 26.28
CA THR A 287 -100.50 -61.81 24.99
C THR A 287 -101.67 -60.90 24.66
N ILE A 288 -101.38 -59.68 24.22
CA ILE A 288 -102.37 -58.70 23.76
C ILE A 288 -102.26 -58.60 22.23
N ASN A 289 -103.38 -58.73 21.52
CA ASN A 289 -103.44 -58.40 20.09
C ASN A 289 -103.78 -56.93 19.93
N GLN A 290 -102.77 -56.10 19.71
CA GLN A 290 -102.92 -54.66 19.57
C GLN A 290 -103.50 -54.34 18.18
N PRO A 291 -104.70 -53.74 18.08
CA PRO A 291 -105.24 -53.33 16.79
C PRO A 291 -104.37 -52.25 16.15
N ILE A 292 -104.13 -52.36 14.85
CA ILE A 292 -103.43 -51.36 14.05
C ILE A 292 -104.47 -50.58 13.22
N PRO A 293 -104.48 -49.24 13.29
CA PRO A 293 -105.47 -48.44 12.58
C PRO A 293 -105.28 -48.53 11.05
N ASN A 294 -106.39 -48.62 10.32
CA ASN A 294 -106.43 -48.56 8.86
C ASN A 294 -107.70 -47.80 8.42
N GLY A 295 -107.57 -46.83 7.50
CA GLY A 295 -108.62 -45.90 7.11
C GLY A 295 -108.66 -44.60 7.93
N SER A 296 -109.47 -43.61 7.50
CA SER A 296 -109.65 -42.32 8.19
C SER A 296 -108.35 -41.55 8.50
N GLY A 297 -107.43 -41.48 7.53
CA GLY A 297 -106.13 -40.83 7.68
C GLY A 297 -105.01 -41.75 8.16
N TRP A 298 -105.27 -43.06 8.26
CA TRP A 298 -104.30 -44.12 8.55
C TRP A 298 -104.22 -45.13 7.42
N GLN A 299 -103.04 -45.71 7.20
CA GLN A 299 -102.81 -46.81 6.27
C GLN A 299 -101.89 -47.85 6.92
N SER A 300 -102.25 -49.12 6.84
CA SER A 300 -101.49 -50.25 7.35
C SER A 300 -101.74 -51.48 6.50
N GLU A 301 -100.73 -52.33 6.32
CA GLU A 301 -100.88 -53.65 5.67
C GLU A 301 -101.38 -54.70 6.69
N GLU A 302 -101.10 -54.47 7.98
CA GLU A 302 -101.48 -55.34 9.09
C GLU A 302 -102.71 -54.81 9.81
N THR A 303 -103.56 -55.71 10.30
CA THR A 303 -104.77 -55.37 11.09
C THR A 303 -104.51 -55.38 12.59
N SER A 304 -103.47 -56.07 13.03
CA SER A 304 -103.06 -56.15 14.44
C SER A 304 -101.60 -56.59 14.58
N VAL A 305 -100.98 -56.28 15.71
CA VAL A 305 -99.66 -56.80 16.12
C VAL A 305 -99.78 -57.55 17.44
N GLU A 306 -99.11 -58.70 17.55
CA GLU A 306 -99.04 -59.45 18.81
C GLU A 306 -98.05 -58.77 19.77
N LEU A 307 -98.49 -58.53 21.00
CA LEU A 307 -97.67 -58.02 22.09
C LEU A 307 -97.50 -59.15 23.13
N PRO A 308 -96.39 -59.91 23.10
CA PRO A 308 -96.19 -61.00 24.06
C PRO A 308 -96.11 -60.48 25.50
N ALA A 309 -96.61 -61.29 26.45
CA ALA A 309 -96.56 -60.96 27.87
C ALA A 309 -95.13 -60.62 28.33
N GLY A 310 -94.98 -59.50 29.05
CA GLY A 310 -93.71 -59.02 29.59
C GLY A 310 -92.74 -58.39 28.59
N LYS A 311 -93.05 -58.38 27.28
CA LYS A 311 -92.16 -57.87 26.23
C LYS A 311 -92.61 -56.51 25.69
N ALA A 312 -91.67 -55.79 25.08
CA ALA A 312 -91.94 -54.60 24.29
C ALA A 312 -91.95 -54.94 22.80
N THR A 313 -92.88 -54.36 22.07
CA THR A 313 -92.99 -54.45 20.61
C THR A 313 -92.90 -53.05 20.02
N GLY A 314 -92.11 -52.89 18.96
CA GLY A 314 -91.96 -51.62 18.24
C GLY A 314 -93.03 -51.49 17.16
N VAL A 315 -93.53 -50.28 16.96
CA VAL A 315 -94.43 -49.89 15.88
C VAL A 315 -93.88 -48.61 15.28
N SER A 316 -93.61 -48.59 13.98
CA SER A 316 -93.24 -47.36 13.26
C SER A 316 -94.50 -46.67 12.76
N LEU A 317 -94.61 -45.36 13.04
CA LEU A 317 -95.68 -44.49 12.55
C LEU A 317 -95.02 -43.37 11.74
N LYS A 318 -95.39 -43.21 10.47
CA LYS A 318 -94.82 -42.14 9.65
C LYS A 318 -95.87 -41.43 8.83
N LYS A 319 -95.83 -40.10 8.80
CA LYS A 319 -96.71 -39.34 7.92
C LYS A 319 -96.13 -39.31 6.50
N GLU A 320 -96.88 -39.88 5.56
CA GLU A 320 -96.54 -39.91 4.14
C GLU A 320 -97.77 -39.48 3.33
N HIS A 321 -97.60 -38.45 2.52
CA HIS A 321 -98.65 -37.85 1.69
C HIS A 321 -99.93 -37.50 2.46
N GLY A 322 -99.78 -36.97 3.68
CA GLY A 322 -100.92 -36.56 4.53
C GLY A 322 -101.63 -37.70 5.28
N ILE A 323 -101.22 -38.96 5.11
CA ILE A 323 -101.76 -40.14 5.80
C ILE A 323 -100.69 -40.69 6.75
N ILE A 324 -101.08 -41.23 7.91
CA ILE A 324 -100.15 -41.95 8.78
C ILE A 324 -100.05 -43.40 8.33
N VAL A 325 -98.87 -43.76 7.83
CA VAL A 325 -98.50 -45.13 7.49
C VAL A 325 -97.98 -45.82 8.76
N VAL A 326 -98.55 -46.98 9.09
CA VAL A 326 -98.13 -47.82 10.19
C VAL A 326 -97.38 -49.04 9.65
N ARG A 327 -96.26 -49.38 10.27
CA ARG A 327 -95.47 -50.58 9.98
C ARG A 327 -95.11 -51.27 11.30
N VAL A 328 -95.30 -52.58 11.36
CA VAL A 328 -95.08 -53.42 12.55
C VAL A 328 -94.11 -54.56 12.30
#